data_AF-A0AAV4UDP0-F1
#
_entry.id   AF-A0AAV4UDP0-F1
#
_cell.length_a   1.000
_cell.length_b   1.000
_cell.length_c   1.000
_cell.angle_alpha   90.00
_cell.angle_beta   90.00
_cell.angle_gamma   90.00
#
_symmetry.space_group_name_H-M   'P 1'
#
loop_
_entity.id
_entity.type
_entity.pdbx_description
1 polymer ?
#
loop_
_entity_poly.entity_id
_entity_poly.type
_entity_poly.pdbx_seq_one_letter_code
_entity_poly.pdbx_strand_id
1 'polypeptide(L)'
;TVSLLDDGVGKVFQALDQKDMLKNSIVMFISDNGGLRYPIEGAHASNYPLRGQKMTQWEGGIRVPAAIWSPLLKLYKPRISKQLMHVSDWLPTFYRIAGGELADLGQIDGYDQWEALIRDSSSPKKHMLQNPDPVPGTSAFRLGDLKLVNGSEKDNQDHQDWKASICTLHSNGFLEMGAS
;
A
#
# COMPACT_ATOMS: atom_id res chain seq x y z
N THR A 1 -11.45 18.27 2.32
CA THR A 1 -11.11 17.73 3.65
C THR A 1 -11.29 16.23 3.63
N VAL A 2 -10.74 15.50 4.60
CA VAL A 2 -10.95 14.03 4.70
C VAL A 2 -12.44 13.69 4.82
N SER A 3 -13.22 14.47 5.57
CA SER A 3 -14.67 14.27 5.72
C SER A 3 -15.44 14.39 4.40
N LEU A 4 -15.09 15.34 3.53
CA LEU A 4 -15.75 15.46 2.22
C LEU A 4 -15.44 14.28 1.29
N LEU A 5 -14.24 13.70 1.39
CA LEU A 5 -13.90 12.47 0.68
C LEU A 5 -14.73 11.29 1.19
N ASP A 6 -14.82 11.14 2.52
CA ASP A 6 -15.62 10.10 3.18
C ASP A 6 -17.10 10.19 2.78
N ASP A 7 -17.70 11.38 2.84
CA ASP A 7 -19.06 11.64 2.38
C ASP A 7 -19.25 11.28 0.90
N GLY A 8 -18.26 11.58 0.06
CA GLY A 8 -18.26 11.26 -1.36
C GLY A 8 -18.26 9.74 -1.61
N VAL A 9 -17.38 9.01 -0.92
CA VAL A 9 -17.33 7.55 -0.98
C VAL A 9 -18.65 6.94 -0.48
N GLY A 10 -19.20 7.45 0.63
CA GLY A 10 -20.47 7.02 1.17
C GLY A 10 -21.63 7.19 0.18
N LYS A 11 -21.69 8.32 -0.53
CA LYS A 11 -22.70 8.57 -1.58
C LYS A 11 -22.60 7.58 -2.73
N VAL A 12 -21.40 7.29 -3.22
CA VAL A 12 -21.18 6.30 -4.29
C VAL A 12 -21.60 4.91 -3.81
N PHE A 13 -21.17 4.51 -2.62
CA PHE A 13 -21.51 3.22 -2.03
C PHE A 13 -23.02 3.05 -1.87
N GLN A 14 -23.70 4.06 -1.31
CA GLN A 14 -25.15 4.06 -1.12
C GLN A 14 -25.91 4.00 -2.46
N ALA A 15 -25.45 4.72 -3.49
CA ALA A 15 -26.06 4.67 -4.82
C ALA A 15 -25.96 3.27 -5.44
N LEU A 16 -24.82 2.58 -5.28
CA LEU A 16 -24.64 1.20 -5.74
C LEU A 16 -25.53 0.22 -4.96
N ASP A 17 -25.68 0.42 -3.64
CA ASP A 17 -26.53 -0.40 -2.78
C ASP A 17 -28.01 -0.30 -3.17
N GLN A 18 -28.51 0.93 -3.35
CA GLN A 18 -29.89 1.21 -3.77
C GLN A 18 -30.25 0.63 -5.15
N LYS A 19 -29.25 0.28 -5.95
CA LYS A 19 -29.40 -0.34 -7.27
C LYS A 19 -29.10 -1.85 -7.25
N ASP A 20 -28.96 -2.45 -6.07
CA ASP A 20 -28.60 -3.86 -5.88
C ASP A 20 -27.26 -4.27 -6.54
N MET A 21 -26.42 -3.30 -6.94
CA MET A 21 -25.17 -3.56 -7.68
C MET A 21 -24.08 -4.12 -6.75
N LEU A 22 -24.15 -3.82 -5.46
CA LEU A 22 -23.16 -4.27 -4.48
C LEU A 22 -23.14 -5.79 -4.25
N LYS A 23 -24.20 -6.52 -4.63
CA LYS A 23 -24.30 -7.99 -4.46
C LYS A 23 -23.19 -8.77 -5.17
N ASN A 24 -22.66 -8.22 -6.26
CA ASN A 24 -21.57 -8.81 -7.05
C ASN A 24 -20.49 -7.77 -7.39
N SER A 25 -20.20 -6.86 -6.46
CA SER A 25 -19.17 -5.84 -6.63
C SER A 25 -18.02 -6.04 -5.64
N ILE A 26 -16.83 -5.60 -6.06
CA ILE A 26 -15.69 -5.36 -5.17
C ILE A 26 -15.49 -3.86 -5.09
N VAL A 27 -15.47 -3.33 -3.88
CA VAL A 27 -15.14 -1.93 -3.60
C VAL A 27 -13.78 -1.90 -2.93
N MET A 28 -12.82 -1.20 -3.55
CA MET A 28 -11.49 -0.99 -3.02
C MET A 28 -11.27 0.50 -2.80
N PHE A 29 -10.92 0.87 -1.58
CA PHE A 29 -10.44 2.19 -1.21
C PHE A 29 -8.94 2.10 -0.92
N ILE A 30 -8.12 2.96 -1.52
CA ILE A 30 -6.67 2.99 -1.34
C ILE A 30 -6.13 4.39 -1.63
N SER A 31 -5.11 4.84 -0.91
CA SER A 31 -4.34 6.05 -1.27
C SER A 31 -3.24 5.72 -2.27
N ASP A 32 -2.89 6.65 -3.15
CA ASP A 32 -1.79 6.46 -4.13
C ASP A 32 -0.40 6.54 -3.48
N ASN A 33 -0.26 7.40 -2.47
CA ASN A 33 0.96 7.58 -1.69
C ASN A 33 0.66 8.00 -0.25
N GLY A 34 1.71 8.00 0.55
CA GLY A 34 1.70 8.57 1.89
C GLY A 34 1.48 10.08 1.86
N GLY A 35 1.02 10.64 2.98
CA GLY A 35 0.67 12.04 3.08
C GLY A 35 1.89 12.97 3.01
N LEU A 36 1.72 14.16 2.43
CA LEU A 36 2.70 15.24 2.48
C LEU A 36 2.54 16.03 3.78
N ARG A 37 3.63 16.31 4.49
CA ARG A 37 3.65 17.08 5.74
C ARG A 37 4.19 18.50 5.52
N TYR A 38 3.89 19.38 6.47
CA TYR A 38 4.42 20.74 6.62
C TYR A 38 5.96 20.78 6.42
N PRO A 39 6.57 21.80 5.75
CA PRO A 39 6.14 23.21 5.66
C PRO A 39 5.42 23.65 4.38
N ILE A 40 4.95 22.74 3.52
CA ILE A 40 4.22 23.12 2.31
C ILE A 40 2.82 23.62 2.70
N GLU A 41 2.44 24.84 2.29
CA GLU A 41 1.10 25.40 2.55
C GLU A 41 0.00 24.45 2.05
N GLY A 42 -0.98 24.16 2.91
CA GLY A 42 -2.05 23.20 2.64
C GLY A 42 -1.72 21.73 2.93
N ALA A 43 -0.48 21.41 3.32
CA ALA A 43 -0.08 20.05 3.70
C ALA A 43 -0.35 19.79 5.20
N HIS A 44 -1.45 19.10 5.49
CA HIS A 44 -1.89 18.74 6.85
C HIS A 44 -2.08 17.23 7.04
N ALA A 45 -1.35 16.41 6.28
CA ALA A 45 -1.46 14.97 6.40
C ALA A 45 -0.70 14.43 7.63
N SER A 46 -1.14 13.29 8.15
CA SER A 46 -0.45 12.54 9.19
C SER A 46 -0.10 11.16 8.68
N ASN A 47 1.18 10.80 8.78
CA ASN A 47 1.67 9.45 8.52
C ASN A 47 1.98 8.69 9.82
N TYR A 48 1.65 9.24 10.98
CA TYR A 48 1.98 8.63 12.27
C TYR A 48 1.46 7.18 12.35
N PRO A 49 2.27 6.23 12.87
CA PRO A 49 3.62 6.37 13.44
C PRO A 49 4.77 6.23 12.43
N LEU A 50 4.46 6.17 11.13
CA LEU A 50 5.41 5.82 10.08
C LEU A 50 6.37 6.97 9.77
N ARG A 51 7.64 6.63 9.59
CA ARG A 51 8.70 7.56 9.17
C ARG A 51 8.48 8.01 7.73
N GLY A 52 8.73 9.29 7.43
CA GLY A 52 8.69 9.84 6.08
C GLY A 52 7.32 10.34 5.63
N GLN A 53 7.24 10.68 4.35
CA GLN A 53 6.09 11.33 3.72
C GLN A 53 6.03 11.08 2.22
N LYS A 54 5.05 11.66 1.54
CA LYS A 54 5.01 11.68 0.06
C LYS A 54 6.39 12.02 -0.51
N MET A 55 6.76 11.36 -1.61
CA MET A 55 8.09 11.43 -2.22
C MET A 55 9.19 10.80 -1.36
N THR A 56 8.83 10.02 -0.33
CA THR A 56 9.79 9.23 0.44
C THR A 56 9.70 7.71 0.28
N GLN A 57 10.84 7.01 0.26
CA GLN A 57 10.91 5.54 0.29
C GLN A 57 10.62 4.95 1.68
N TRP A 58 10.51 5.78 2.72
CA TRP A 58 10.16 5.33 4.06
C TRP A 58 8.69 4.90 4.14
N GLU A 59 8.31 4.11 5.16
CA GLU A 59 6.93 3.59 5.26
C GLU A 59 5.86 4.69 5.18
N GLY A 60 6.10 5.87 5.74
CA GLY A 60 5.18 7.01 5.70
C GLY A 60 4.99 7.63 4.32
N GLY A 61 5.81 7.28 3.33
CA GLY A 61 5.62 7.70 1.93
C GLY A 61 4.95 6.68 1.03
N ILE A 62 4.98 5.39 1.40
CA ILE A 62 4.55 4.30 0.52
C ILE A 62 3.54 3.33 1.16
N ARG A 63 3.49 3.24 2.49
CA ARG A 63 2.52 2.42 3.21
C ARG A 63 1.30 3.28 3.48
N VAL A 64 0.20 2.89 2.86
CA VAL A 64 -1.03 3.67 2.77
C VAL A 64 -2.22 2.91 3.35
N PRO A 65 -3.28 3.61 3.79
CA PRO A 65 -4.54 2.94 4.10
C PRO A 65 -5.12 2.28 2.85
N ALA A 66 -5.57 1.04 3.01
CA ALA A 66 -6.36 0.33 2.02
C ALA A 66 -7.48 -0.44 2.72
N ALA A 67 -8.67 -0.44 2.14
CA ALA A 67 -9.81 -1.20 2.59
C ALA A 67 -10.48 -1.85 1.38
N ILE A 68 -10.84 -3.13 1.52
CA ILE A 68 -11.58 -3.88 0.51
C ILE A 68 -12.88 -4.38 1.11
N TRP A 69 -13.97 -4.20 0.37
CA TRP A 69 -15.29 -4.65 0.72
C TRP A 69 -15.88 -5.43 -0.45
N SER A 70 -16.44 -6.61 -0.18
CA SER A 70 -17.24 -7.36 -1.14
C SER A 70 -17.97 -8.53 -0.46
N PRO A 71 -19.21 -8.85 -0.85
CA PRO A 71 -19.85 -10.12 -0.49
C PRO A 71 -19.07 -11.34 -1.00
N LEU A 72 -18.30 -11.18 -2.08
CA LEU A 72 -17.50 -12.24 -2.70
C LEU A 72 -16.33 -12.70 -1.82
N LEU A 73 -15.89 -11.88 -0.86
CA LEU A 73 -14.85 -12.27 0.09
C LEU A 73 -15.34 -13.38 1.05
N LYS A 74 -16.67 -13.52 1.24
CA LYS A 74 -17.31 -14.53 2.10
C LYS A 74 -16.71 -14.62 3.51
N LEU A 75 -16.25 -13.49 4.05
CA LEU A 75 -15.68 -13.44 5.39
C LEU A 75 -16.79 -13.62 6.44
N TYR A 76 -16.55 -14.47 7.43
CA TYR A 76 -17.47 -14.64 8.57
C TYR A 76 -17.55 -13.37 9.44
N LYS A 77 -16.45 -12.63 9.54
CA LYS A 77 -16.37 -11.35 10.25
C LYS A 77 -15.33 -10.43 9.60
N PRO A 78 -15.46 -9.10 9.72
CA PRO A 78 -14.41 -8.17 9.32
C PRO A 78 -13.08 -8.51 9.99
N ARG A 79 -11.98 -8.25 9.28
CA ARG A 79 -10.63 -8.52 9.79
C ARG A 79 -9.63 -7.49 9.26
N ILE A 80 -8.49 -7.39 9.94
CA ILE A 80 -7.33 -6.65 9.45
C ILE A 80 -6.37 -7.65 8.82
N SER A 81 -6.06 -7.45 7.54
CA SER A 81 -4.99 -8.19 6.87
C SER A 81 -3.64 -7.56 7.23
N LYS A 82 -2.71 -8.40 7.71
CA LYS A 82 -1.31 -8.01 7.95
C LYS A 82 -0.35 -8.58 6.89
N GLN A 83 -0.90 -9.17 5.84
CA GLN A 83 -0.13 -9.77 4.76
C GLN A 83 0.54 -8.70 3.90
N LEU A 84 1.72 -9.02 3.36
CA LEU A 84 2.44 -8.11 2.47
C LEU A 84 1.73 -8.01 1.12
N MET A 85 1.35 -6.80 0.72
CA MET A 85 0.66 -6.52 -0.54
C MET A 85 1.17 -5.21 -1.13
N HIS A 86 1.18 -5.11 -2.46
CA HIS A 86 1.61 -3.93 -3.21
C HIS A 86 0.57 -3.55 -4.26
N VAL A 87 0.58 -2.29 -4.72
CA VAL A 87 -0.39 -1.81 -5.73
C VAL A 87 -0.37 -2.64 -7.03
N SER A 88 0.80 -3.18 -7.40
CA SER A 88 0.96 -4.06 -8.56
C SER A 88 0.16 -5.36 -8.46
N ASP A 89 -0.19 -5.78 -7.24
CA ASP A 89 -0.90 -7.05 -7.01
C ASP A 89 -2.38 -6.94 -7.37
N TRP A 90 -2.95 -5.73 -7.44
CA TRP A 90 -4.36 -5.54 -7.77
C TRP A 90 -4.70 -6.01 -9.19
N LEU A 91 -3.79 -5.82 -10.15
CA LEU A 91 -3.98 -6.27 -11.52
C LEU A 91 -4.24 -7.80 -11.61
N PRO A 92 -3.29 -8.68 -11.23
CA PRO A 92 -3.53 -10.12 -11.31
C PRO A 92 -4.66 -10.58 -10.38
N THR A 93 -4.81 -9.96 -9.20
CA THR A 93 -5.89 -10.30 -8.26
C THR A 93 -7.26 -10.08 -8.89
N PHE A 94 -7.54 -8.87 -9.40
CA PHE A 94 -8.85 -8.57 -9.98
C PHE A 94 -9.06 -9.22 -11.35
N TYR A 95 -8.00 -9.39 -12.14
CA TYR A 95 -8.09 -10.09 -13.41
C TYR A 95 -8.58 -11.52 -13.23
N ARG A 96 -7.98 -12.26 -12.28
CA ARG A 96 -8.43 -13.61 -11.95
C ARG A 96 -9.86 -13.66 -11.42
N ILE A 97 -10.23 -12.72 -10.55
CA ILE A 97 -11.60 -12.68 -9.99
C ILE A 97 -12.64 -12.37 -11.08
N ALA A 98 -12.27 -11.58 -12.09
CA ALA A 98 -13.10 -11.32 -13.26
C ALA A 98 -13.19 -12.51 -14.23
N GLY A 99 -12.52 -13.64 -13.95
CA GLY A 99 -12.53 -14.85 -14.77
C GLY A 99 -11.42 -14.91 -15.82
N GLY A 100 -10.44 -14.01 -15.76
CA GLY A 100 -9.26 -14.05 -16.62
C GLY A 100 -8.21 -15.06 -16.17
N GLU A 101 -7.43 -15.58 -17.12
CA GLU A 101 -6.34 -16.51 -16.84
C GLU A 101 -5.02 -15.76 -16.66
N LEU A 102 -4.31 -15.94 -15.54
CA LEU A 102 -3.11 -15.15 -15.25
C LEU A 102 -2.02 -15.22 -16.34
N ALA A 103 -2.02 -16.29 -17.14
CA ALA A 103 -1.12 -16.44 -18.29
C ALA A 103 -1.32 -15.35 -19.36
N ASP A 104 -2.52 -14.78 -19.48
CA ASP A 104 -2.85 -13.74 -20.45
C ASP A 104 -2.18 -12.39 -20.13
N LEU A 105 -1.74 -12.20 -18.88
CA LEU A 105 -1.07 -10.97 -18.44
C LEU A 105 0.43 -10.94 -18.81
N GLY A 106 0.99 -12.07 -19.29
CA GLY A 106 2.41 -12.17 -19.59
C GLY A 106 3.29 -12.00 -18.35
N GLN A 107 4.39 -11.26 -18.48
CA GLN A 107 5.29 -10.98 -17.36
C GLN A 107 4.83 -9.74 -16.60
N ILE A 108 4.47 -9.93 -15.33
CA ILE A 108 4.04 -8.88 -14.40
C ILE A 108 4.78 -9.00 -13.05
N ASP A 109 4.90 -7.89 -12.33
CA ASP A 109 5.50 -7.85 -10.98
C ASP A 109 4.51 -8.19 -9.85
N GLY A 110 3.22 -8.14 -10.18
CA GLY A 110 2.12 -8.41 -9.27
C GLY A 110 1.91 -9.90 -9.00
N TYR A 111 1.40 -10.21 -7.81
CA TYR A 111 0.95 -11.55 -7.46
C TYR A 111 -0.56 -11.53 -7.23
N ASP A 112 -1.25 -12.61 -7.59
CA ASP A 112 -2.64 -12.80 -7.17
C ASP A 112 -2.72 -13.00 -5.65
N GLN A 113 -3.44 -12.10 -4.97
CA GLN A 113 -3.57 -12.06 -3.52
C GLN A 113 -4.90 -12.61 -3.02
N TRP A 114 -5.80 -13.04 -3.91
CA TRP A 114 -7.19 -13.30 -3.52
C TRP A 114 -7.31 -14.41 -2.45
N GLU A 115 -6.57 -15.52 -2.57
CA GLU A 115 -6.57 -16.57 -1.53
C GLU A 115 -6.04 -16.08 -0.18
N ALA A 116 -5.05 -15.18 -0.17
CA ALA A 116 -4.56 -14.54 1.05
C ALA A 116 -5.64 -13.65 1.68
N LEU A 117 -6.38 -12.90 0.86
CA LEU A 117 -7.47 -12.04 1.31
C LEU A 117 -8.61 -12.85 1.94
N ILE A 118 -9.12 -13.88 1.26
CA ILE A 118 -10.33 -14.61 1.69
C ILE A 118 -10.07 -15.68 2.77
N ARG A 119 -8.86 -16.26 2.86
CA ARG A 119 -8.53 -17.31 3.84
C ARG A 119 -7.68 -16.86 5.02
N ASP A 120 -7.22 -15.60 5.02
CA ASP A 120 -6.17 -15.14 5.95
C ASP A 120 -4.89 -15.99 5.87
N SER A 121 -4.59 -16.48 4.66
CA SER A 121 -3.38 -17.24 4.41
C SER A 121 -2.17 -16.31 4.17
N SER A 122 -0.97 -16.89 4.15
CA SER A 122 0.24 -16.11 3.87
C SER A 122 0.20 -15.52 2.47
N SER A 123 0.61 -14.26 2.32
CA SER A 123 0.76 -13.64 0.99
C SER A 123 1.80 -14.41 0.16
N PRO A 124 1.53 -14.65 -1.14
CA PRO A 124 2.52 -15.18 -2.07
C PRO A 124 3.66 -14.20 -2.32
N LYS A 125 3.43 -12.89 -2.14
CA LYS A 125 4.50 -11.89 -2.25
C LYS A 125 5.39 -11.94 -1.02
N LYS A 126 6.66 -12.28 -1.21
CA LYS A 126 7.69 -12.31 -0.16
C LYS A 126 8.64 -11.12 -0.19
N HIS A 127 8.75 -10.49 -1.36
CA HIS A 127 9.60 -9.33 -1.58
C HIS A 127 8.98 -8.34 -2.56
N MET A 128 9.48 -7.10 -2.55
CA MET A 128 9.15 -6.09 -3.55
C MET A 128 10.28 -5.08 -3.73
N LEU A 129 10.49 -4.65 -4.97
CA LEU A 129 11.23 -3.45 -5.31
C LEU A 129 10.24 -2.28 -5.36
N GLN A 130 10.60 -1.17 -4.75
CA GLN A 130 9.74 -0.02 -4.54
C GLN A 130 10.40 1.22 -5.13
N ASN A 131 9.65 1.87 -6.02
CA ASN A 131 9.94 3.17 -6.62
C ASN A 131 11.44 3.39 -6.97
N PRO A 132 12.04 2.50 -7.80
CA PRO A 132 13.40 2.70 -8.29
C PRO A 132 13.41 3.89 -9.26
N ASP A 133 14.09 4.97 -8.88
CA ASP A 133 14.22 6.17 -9.71
C ASP A 133 15.71 6.44 -9.98
N PRO A 134 16.17 6.28 -11.24
CA PRO A 134 17.58 6.49 -11.59
C PRO A 134 17.99 7.97 -11.55
N VAL A 135 17.04 8.91 -11.57
CA VAL A 135 17.35 10.35 -11.61
C VAL A 135 17.87 10.85 -10.24
N PRO A 136 17.16 10.65 -9.12
CA PRO A 136 17.68 10.89 -7.78
C PRO A 136 18.52 9.70 -7.27
N GLY A 137 18.54 8.57 -7.97
CA GLY A 137 19.25 7.36 -7.56
C GLY A 137 18.63 6.70 -6.33
N THR A 138 17.31 6.78 -6.17
CA THR A 138 16.59 6.24 -5.01
C THR A 138 15.90 4.92 -5.33
N SER A 139 15.84 4.03 -4.35
CA SER A 139 15.10 2.76 -4.46
C SER A 139 14.90 2.17 -3.08
N ALA A 140 13.83 1.40 -2.87
CA ALA A 140 13.73 0.53 -1.71
C ALA A 140 13.46 -0.92 -2.11
N PHE A 141 13.99 -1.85 -1.34
CA PHE A 141 13.73 -3.27 -1.49
C PHE A 141 13.26 -3.84 -0.17
N ARG A 142 12.18 -4.63 -0.20
CA ARG A 142 11.63 -5.28 0.98
C ARG A 142 11.71 -6.78 0.83
N LEU A 143 12.14 -7.47 1.89
CA LEU A 143 12.16 -8.92 2.02
C LEU A 143 11.64 -9.30 3.41
N GLY A 144 10.39 -9.74 3.49
CA GLY A 144 9.71 -9.96 4.77
C GLY A 144 9.71 -8.69 5.63
N ASP A 145 10.30 -8.81 6.83
CA ASP A 145 10.44 -7.72 7.80
C ASP A 145 11.66 -6.83 7.56
N LEU A 146 12.57 -7.25 6.67
CA LEU A 146 13.73 -6.46 6.29
C LEU A 146 13.39 -5.49 5.17
N LYS A 147 13.89 -4.27 5.27
CA LYS A 147 13.80 -3.27 4.22
C LYS A 147 15.16 -2.61 4.01
N LEU A 148 15.63 -2.62 2.76
CA LEU A 148 16.78 -1.84 2.30
C LEU A 148 16.25 -0.55 1.66
N VAL A 149 16.74 0.60 2.11
CA VAL A 149 16.45 1.90 1.49
C VAL A 149 17.74 2.49 0.95
N ASN A 150 17.77 2.79 -0.34
CA ASN A 150 18.91 3.37 -1.04
C ASN A 150 18.58 4.78 -1.56
N GLY A 151 19.55 5.68 -1.44
CA GLY A 151 19.44 7.10 -1.80
C GLY A 151 18.88 7.97 -0.68
N SER A 152 19.20 9.27 -0.75
CA SER A 152 18.63 10.30 0.13
C SER A 152 17.59 11.09 -0.66
N GLU A 153 16.33 11.08 -0.23
CA GLU A 153 15.39 12.06 -0.74
C GLU A 153 15.74 13.42 -0.16
N LYS A 154 15.77 14.44 -1.02
CA LYS A 154 15.85 15.85 -0.62
C LYS A 154 14.55 16.23 0.09
N ASP A 155 14.37 15.77 1.32
CA ASP A 155 13.40 16.39 2.21
C ASP A 155 14.03 17.67 2.74
N ASN A 156 13.33 18.80 2.60
CA ASN A 156 13.83 20.17 2.78
C ASN A 156 14.21 20.53 4.25
N GLN A 157 14.57 19.56 5.09
CA GLN A 157 15.10 19.82 6.44
C GLN A 157 15.84 18.67 7.15
N ASP A 158 15.89 17.43 6.61
CA ASP A 158 16.69 16.33 7.18
C ASP A 158 17.79 15.88 6.21
N HIS A 159 18.65 16.84 5.86
CA HIS A 159 19.90 16.56 5.17
C HIS A 159 20.92 15.98 6.15
N GLN A 160 20.88 14.67 6.40
CA GLN A 160 22.08 13.91 6.74
C GLN A 160 22.04 12.53 6.08
N ASP A 161 22.82 12.43 5.00
CA ASP A 161 23.57 11.27 4.49
C ASP A 161 23.13 9.87 4.95
N TRP A 162 22.34 9.19 4.12
CA TRP A 162 22.17 7.74 4.24
C TRP A 162 22.56 7.04 2.93
N LYS A 163 23.70 6.36 2.96
CA LYS A 163 23.99 5.25 2.04
C LYS A 163 23.25 4.03 2.56
N ALA A 164 22.46 3.38 1.71
CA ALA A 164 21.87 2.05 1.89
C ALA A 164 21.64 1.61 3.35
N SER A 165 20.48 1.88 3.94
CA SER A 165 20.16 1.45 5.31
C SER A 165 19.30 0.18 5.30
N ILE A 166 19.68 -0.82 6.09
CA ILE A 166 18.82 -1.96 6.42
C ILE A 166 18.03 -1.60 7.67
N CYS A 167 16.71 -1.70 7.56
CA CYS A 167 15.80 -1.49 8.66
C CYS A 167 14.95 -2.74 8.91
N THR A 168 14.64 -2.99 10.17
CA THR A 168 13.69 -4.02 10.59
C THR A 168 12.34 -3.34 10.81
N LEU A 169 11.30 -3.85 10.16
CA LEU A 169 9.93 -3.43 10.43
C LEU A 169 9.38 -4.22 11.61
N HIS A 170 9.06 -3.50 12.67
CA HIS A 170 8.35 -4.04 13.82
C HIS A 170 6.87 -4.21 13.53
N SER A 171 6.21 -5.11 14.26
CA SER A 171 4.77 -5.40 14.11
C SER A 171 3.86 -4.18 14.35
N ASN A 172 4.36 -3.16 15.05
CA ASN A 172 3.70 -1.87 15.29
C ASN A 172 3.91 -0.84 14.15
N GLY A 173 4.62 -1.21 13.09
CA GLY A 173 4.89 -0.36 11.92
C GLY A 173 6.10 0.56 12.04
N PHE A 174 6.83 0.54 13.16
CA PHE A 174 8.08 1.28 13.28
C PHE A 174 9.21 0.58 12.51
N LEU A 175 9.97 1.35 11.75
CA LEU A 175 11.25 0.91 11.20
C LEU A 175 12.36 1.26 12.18
N GLU A 176 13.06 0.25 12.67
CA GLU A 176 14.28 0.42 13.46
C GLU A 176 15.50 0.18 12.55
N MET A 177 16.49 1.05 12.64
CA MET A 177 17.75 0.91 11.90
C MET A 177 18.55 -0.26 12.49
N GLY A 178 19.10 -1.13 11.64
CA GLY A 178 20.13 -2.07 12.09
C GLY A 178 21.39 -1.31 12.50
N ALA A 179 22.05 -1.74 13.58
CA ALA A 179 23.39 -1.23 13.93
C ALA A 179 24.36 -1.57 12.79
N SER A 180 25.06 -0.55 12.27
CA SER A 180 26.17 -0.69 11.32
C SER A 180 27.44 -1.17 12.00
#